data_AF-A0A562NSR1-F1
#
_entry.id   AF-A0A562NSR1-F1
#
_cell.length_a   1.000
_cell.length_b   1.000
_cell.length_c   1.000
_cell.angle_alpha   90.00
_cell.angle_beta   90.00
_cell.angle_gamma   90.00
#
_symmetry.space_group_name_H-M   'P 1'
#
loop_
_entity.id
_entity.type
_entity.pdbx_description
1 polymer ?
#
loop_
_entity_poly.entity_id
_entity_poly.type
_entity_poly.pdbx_seq_one_letter_code
_entity_poly.pdbx_strand_id
1 'polypeptide(L)'
;MTETKMSRQTSDLLDAGFIRAAIWCHDGSKLAYKIHAGISDQIEAHLTVSNALYAFCRKDDVLYIGKTTQTLKKRLYGYCKPGMSQITNRKCHEKIIAVLQDGESIDLLVFAPPSDFLFRGFEINLAGGLEDALIRHFNPPWNGGGKGVAVSESAVLESEQLDGPISMTADGSDAPTLGEFTIRLGPTYYDKGIVNVGKEVSYLLGPSDGLLTVTFSDGTPSVSTRIDRRANANGSVRFVGSNRAIADWFQRASHLGGLVTGHVRSTNEVELSAVGTKEDEQ
;
A
#
# COMPACT_ATOMS: atom_id res chain seq x y z
N MET A 1 -0.40 40.33 1.62
CA MET A 1 -0.68 38.97 2.07
C MET A 1 0.48 38.55 2.94
N THR A 2 0.31 38.54 4.25
CA THR A 2 1.30 38.03 5.20
C THR A 2 1.38 36.51 5.02
N GLU A 3 2.53 36.01 4.60
CA GLU A 3 2.83 34.58 4.67
C GLU A 3 2.76 34.17 6.15
N THR A 4 1.70 33.45 6.51
CA THR A 4 1.66 32.74 7.80
C THR A 4 2.80 31.72 7.75
N LYS A 5 3.87 32.00 8.48
CA LYS A 5 4.96 31.06 8.68
C LYS A 5 4.36 29.87 9.42
N MET A 6 4.06 28.80 8.69
CA MET A 6 3.55 27.55 9.28
C MET A 6 4.45 27.17 10.45
N SER A 7 3.83 26.92 11.59
CA SER A 7 4.51 26.43 12.77
C SER A 7 5.02 25.01 12.46
N ARG A 8 5.89 24.46 13.30
CA ARG A 8 6.42 23.09 13.11
C ARG A 8 5.81 22.12 14.12
N GLN A 9 4.56 22.37 14.50
CA GLN A 9 3.89 21.68 15.58
C GLN A 9 2.91 20.65 15.06
N THR A 10 2.48 19.75 15.95
CA THR A 10 1.43 18.76 15.67
C THR A 10 0.17 19.41 15.08
N SER A 11 -0.20 20.63 15.49
CA SER A 11 -1.35 21.37 14.96
C SER A 11 -1.26 21.64 13.45
N ASP A 12 -0.07 21.94 12.93
CA ASP A 12 0.10 22.23 11.50
C ASP A 12 -0.11 20.97 10.64
N LEU A 13 0.20 19.78 11.16
CA LEU A 13 -0.15 18.52 10.51
C LEU A 13 -1.67 18.29 10.51
N LEU A 14 -2.35 18.61 11.62
CA LEU A 14 -3.81 18.50 11.70
C LEU A 14 -4.48 19.46 10.71
N ASP A 15 -4.00 20.71 10.62
CA ASP A 15 -4.48 21.71 9.66
C ASP A 15 -4.21 21.30 8.21
N ALA A 16 -3.12 20.54 7.96
CA ALA A 16 -2.82 19.94 6.67
C ALA A 16 -3.69 18.71 6.33
N GLY A 17 -4.59 18.30 7.24
CA GLY A 17 -5.55 17.22 7.04
C GLY A 17 -5.14 15.87 7.65
N PHE A 18 -4.06 15.81 8.45
CA PHE A 18 -3.79 14.61 9.23
C PHE A 18 -4.86 14.44 10.30
N ILE A 19 -5.19 13.18 10.60
CA ILE A 19 -6.12 12.80 11.66
C ILE A 19 -5.32 12.17 12.79
N ARG A 20 -5.57 12.58 14.03
CA ARG A 20 -5.04 11.90 15.22
C ARG A 20 -5.77 10.56 15.38
N ALA A 21 -5.14 9.48 14.95
CA ALA A 21 -5.78 8.18 14.78
C ALA A 21 -5.66 7.28 16.01
N ALA A 22 -4.47 7.26 16.62
CA ALA A 22 -4.18 6.32 17.69
C ALA A 22 -3.12 6.88 18.63
N ILE A 23 -2.92 6.19 19.75
CA ILE A 23 -1.83 6.41 20.69
C ILE A 23 -0.97 5.14 20.79
N TRP A 24 0.34 5.30 20.83
CA TRP A 24 1.24 4.17 21.13
C TRP A 24 1.11 3.76 22.60
N CYS A 25 1.18 2.47 22.86
CA CYS A 25 1.10 1.92 24.20
C CYS A 25 1.98 0.68 24.35
N HIS A 26 2.44 0.44 25.58
CA HIS A 26 3.17 -0.76 25.95
C HIS A 26 2.26 -1.69 26.76
N ASP A 27 1.95 -2.87 26.21
CA ASP A 27 1.06 -3.87 26.84
C ASP A 27 1.86 -4.86 27.71
N GLY A 28 2.75 -4.32 28.56
CA GLY A 28 3.61 -5.09 29.48
C GLY A 28 4.72 -5.93 28.83
N SER A 29 4.56 -6.38 27.59
CA SER A 29 5.51 -7.26 26.87
C SER A 29 5.76 -6.86 25.42
N LYS A 30 4.89 -6.03 24.83
CA LYS A 30 4.92 -5.69 23.41
C LYS A 30 4.48 -4.24 23.18
N LEU A 31 5.10 -3.63 22.18
CA LEU A 31 4.63 -2.36 21.65
C LEU A 31 3.36 -2.59 20.81
N ALA A 32 2.37 -1.73 21.03
CA ALA A 32 1.12 -1.72 20.29
C ALA A 32 0.62 -0.28 20.15
N TYR A 33 -0.47 -0.08 19.41
CA TYR A 33 -1.19 1.19 19.35
C TYR A 33 -2.68 0.97 19.59
N LYS A 34 -3.35 1.96 20.16
CA LYS A 34 -4.80 1.95 20.42
C LYS A 34 -5.46 3.10 19.65
N ILE A 35 -6.40 2.76 18.77
CA ILE A 35 -7.19 3.73 18.03
C ILE A 35 -8.05 4.52 19.03
N HIS A 36 -8.18 5.84 18.82
CA HIS A 36 -9.03 6.66 19.68
C HIS A 36 -10.51 6.24 19.57
N ALA A 37 -11.22 6.31 20.69
CA ALA A 37 -12.64 5.99 20.72
C ALA A 37 -13.43 6.93 19.80
N GLY A 38 -14.41 6.38 19.08
CA GLY A 38 -15.33 7.16 18.23
C GLY A 38 -14.82 7.47 16.82
N ILE A 39 -13.60 7.06 16.46
CA ILE A 39 -13.05 7.25 15.10
C ILE A 39 -12.68 5.95 14.40
N SER A 40 -12.93 4.77 15.01
CA SER A 40 -12.53 3.47 14.46
C SER A 40 -13.03 3.25 13.03
N ASP A 41 -14.32 3.52 12.76
CA ASP A 41 -14.89 3.34 11.42
C ASP A 41 -14.29 4.30 10.38
N GLN A 42 -13.91 5.51 10.81
CA GLN A 42 -13.28 6.52 9.96
C GLN A 42 -11.82 6.17 9.64
N ILE A 43 -11.11 5.63 10.63
CA ILE A 43 -9.69 5.28 10.54
C ILE A 43 -9.47 3.93 9.84
N GLU A 44 -10.41 2.99 9.88
CA GLU A 44 -10.25 1.68 9.25
C GLU A 44 -9.95 1.80 7.73
N ALA A 45 -10.65 2.71 7.05
CA ALA A 45 -10.35 3.03 5.65
C ALA A 45 -8.93 3.60 5.48
N HIS A 46 -8.48 4.46 6.39
CA HIS A 46 -7.14 5.05 6.36
C HIS A 46 -6.02 4.04 6.69
N LEU A 47 -6.33 2.99 7.45
CA LEU A 47 -5.37 1.93 7.80
C LEU A 47 -5.18 0.90 6.68
N THR A 48 -6.17 0.78 5.80
CA THR A 48 -6.21 -0.20 4.71
C THR A 48 -5.75 0.37 3.36
N VAL A 49 -5.63 1.70 3.23
CA VAL A 49 -5.05 2.32 2.03
C VAL A 49 -3.52 2.18 1.98
N SER A 50 -3.01 2.05 0.75
CA SER A 50 -1.61 2.26 0.40
C SER A 50 -1.33 3.73 0.09
N ASN A 51 -0.06 4.10 -0.04
CA ASN A 51 0.36 5.48 -0.33
C ASN A 51 -0.11 6.48 0.73
N ALA A 52 0.01 6.11 2.00
CA ALA A 52 -0.36 6.96 3.13
C ALA A 52 0.87 7.62 3.77
N LEU A 53 0.63 8.75 4.44
CA LEU A 53 1.57 9.37 5.35
C LEU A 53 1.15 9.14 6.79
N TYR A 54 2.13 9.15 7.68
CA TYR A 54 1.89 9.11 9.12
C TYR A 54 2.98 9.88 9.85
N ALA A 55 2.66 10.30 11.06
CA ALA A 55 3.58 11.01 11.93
C ALA A 55 3.49 10.51 13.36
N PHE A 56 4.63 10.51 14.05
CA PHE A 56 4.71 10.30 15.50
C PHE A 56 4.89 11.65 16.16
N CYS A 57 3.99 11.96 17.09
CA CYS A 57 3.95 13.26 17.75
C CYS A 57 3.97 13.09 19.26
N ARG A 58 4.75 13.91 19.95
CA ARG A 58 4.73 13.99 21.42
C ARG A 58 4.30 15.39 21.81
N LYS A 59 3.06 15.51 22.31
CA LYS A 59 2.40 16.81 22.53
C LYS A 59 2.43 17.61 21.22
N ASP A 60 3.10 18.76 21.21
CA ASP A 60 3.21 19.62 20.03
C ASP A 60 4.45 19.32 19.16
N ASP A 61 5.35 18.42 19.60
CA ASP A 61 6.55 18.07 18.84
C ASP A 61 6.26 16.98 17.80
N VAL A 62 6.58 17.25 16.53
CA VAL A 62 6.63 16.22 15.48
C VAL A 62 7.97 15.49 15.55
N LEU A 63 7.94 14.23 15.95
CA LEU A 63 9.14 13.41 16.19
C LEU A 63 9.61 12.67 14.94
N TYR A 64 8.66 12.14 14.17
CA TYR A 64 8.91 11.36 12.96
C TYR A 64 7.79 11.58 11.95
N ILE A 65 8.14 11.59 10.66
CA ILE A 65 7.20 11.55 9.53
C ILE A 65 7.64 10.41 8.61
N GLY A 66 6.70 9.57 8.20
CA GLY A 66 6.96 8.50 7.24
C GLY A 66 5.86 8.36 6.21
N LYS A 67 6.23 7.80 5.06
CA LYS A 67 5.30 7.26 4.05
C LYS A 67 5.30 5.73 4.06
N THR A 68 4.29 5.15 3.44
CA THR A 68 4.30 3.74 3.07
C THR A 68 3.64 3.51 1.71
N THR A 69 4.19 2.57 0.94
CA THR A 69 3.55 2.04 -0.27
C THR A 69 2.65 0.84 0.04
N GLN A 70 2.76 0.29 1.26
CA GLN A 70 1.91 -0.79 1.77
C GLN A 70 0.74 -0.21 2.55
N THR A 71 -0.11 -1.09 3.09
CA THR A 71 -1.15 -0.64 4.00
C THR A 71 -0.52 -0.04 5.26
N LEU A 72 -1.11 1.04 5.75
CA LEU A 72 -0.63 1.69 6.96
C LEU A 72 -0.66 0.72 8.16
N LYS A 73 -1.64 -0.19 8.23
CA LYS A 73 -1.67 -1.28 9.23
C LYS A 73 -0.40 -2.14 9.20
N LYS A 74 0.04 -2.57 8.01
CA LYS A 74 1.26 -3.38 7.85
C LYS A 74 2.51 -2.57 8.21
N ARG A 75 2.57 -1.31 7.82
CA ARG A 75 3.68 -0.42 8.19
C ARG A 75 3.81 -0.23 9.69
N LEU A 76 2.68 0.03 10.37
CA LEU A 76 2.64 0.20 11.83
C LEU A 76 3.03 -1.08 12.57
N TYR A 77 2.61 -2.24 12.09
CA TYR A 77 3.03 -3.53 12.63
C TYR A 77 4.56 -3.72 12.60
N GLY A 78 5.22 -3.23 11.55
CA GLY A 78 6.68 -3.24 11.43
C GLY A 78 7.39 -2.51 12.57
N TYR A 79 6.78 -1.46 13.13
CA TYR A 79 7.29 -0.80 14.33
C TYR A 79 6.98 -1.57 15.61
N CYS A 80 5.87 -2.30 15.69
CA CYS A 80 5.57 -3.14 16.85
C CYS A 80 6.55 -4.31 16.99
N LYS A 81 6.91 -4.93 15.86
CA LYS A 81 7.77 -6.11 15.80
C LYS A 81 8.80 -5.98 14.67
N PRO A 82 9.84 -5.16 14.85
CA PRO A 82 10.81 -4.90 13.79
C PRO A 82 11.67 -6.14 13.51
N GLY A 83 11.90 -6.42 12.23
CA GLY A 83 12.88 -7.42 11.79
C GLY A 83 14.33 -6.96 11.99
N MET A 84 15.27 -7.90 12.01
CA MET A 84 16.70 -7.60 12.24
C MET A 84 17.31 -6.67 11.17
N SER A 85 16.88 -6.81 9.91
CA SER A 85 17.29 -5.97 8.79
C SER A 85 16.59 -4.61 8.72
N GLN A 86 15.53 -4.41 9.51
CA GLN A 86 14.68 -3.21 9.43
C GLN A 86 15.20 -2.09 10.34
N ILE A 87 16.34 -1.50 9.97
CA ILE A 87 17.06 -0.53 10.79
C ILE A 87 16.16 0.65 11.23
N THR A 88 15.37 1.21 10.31
CA THR A 88 14.45 2.32 10.63
C THR A 88 13.36 1.91 11.61
N ASN A 89 12.78 0.72 11.41
CA ASN A 89 11.73 0.22 12.30
C ASN A 89 12.29 -0.04 13.70
N ARG A 90 13.47 -0.65 13.79
CA ARG A 90 14.17 -0.87 15.06
C ARG A 90 14.46 0.44 15.80
N LYS A 91 15.04 1.43 15.12
CA LYS A 91 15.33 2.74 15.71
C LYS A 91 14.05 3.43 16.22
N CYS A 92 12.97 3.40 15.43
CA CYS A 92 11.71 4.00 15.86
C CYS A 92 11.09 3.21 17.02
N HIS A 93 11.11 1.87 16.97
CA HIS A 93 10.64 1.00 18.05
C HIS A 93 11.33 1.30 19.37
N GLU A 94 12.66 1.34 19.38
CA GLU A 94 13.48 1.66 20.55
C GLU A 94 13.13 3.06 21.10
N LYS A 95 12.98 4.06 20.23
CA LYS A 95 12.61 5.43 20.62
C LYS A 95 11.19 5.55 21.16
N ILE A 96 10.22 4.84 20.57
CA ILE A 96 8.85 4.82 21.07
C ILE A 96 8.81 4.22 22.47
N ILE A 97 9.49 3.08 22.67
CA ILE A 97 9.55 2.43 23.99
C ILE A 97 10.16 3.36 25.04
N ALA A 98 11.27 4.04 24.72
CA ALA A 98 11.92 4.96 25.65
C ALA A 98 10.96 6.06 26.13
N VAL A 99 10.24 6.71 25.20
CA VAL A 99 9.27 7.76 25.55
C VAL A 99 8.13 7.20 26.40
N LEU A 100 7.63 5.99 26.10
CA LEU A 100 6.58 5.35 26.90
C LEU A 100 7.05 4.95 28.30
N GLN A 101 8.31 4.54 28.45
CA GLN A 101 8.93 4.19 29.74
C GLN A 101 9.11 5.42 30.64
N ASP A 102 9.34 6.59 30.04
CA ASP A 102 9.38 7.88 30.74
C ASP A 102 7.99 8.38 31.17
N GLY A 103 6.92 7.61 30.91
CA GLY A 103 5.54 7.95 31.25
C GLY A 103 4.91 8.98 30.32
N GLU A 104 5.56 9.31 29.20
CA GLU A 104 5.03 10.19 28.17
C GLU A 104 4.20 9.41 27.13
N SER A 105 3.42 10.13 26.32
CA SER A 105 2.61 9.56 25.24
C SER A 105 3.10 9.98 23.86
N ILE A 106 2.90 9.09 22.88
CA ILE A 106 3.12 9.39 21.46
C ILE A 106 1.82 9.18 20.70
N ASP A 107 1.32 10.25 20.10
CA ASP A 107 0.20 10.22 19.16
C ASP A 107 0.68 9.72 17.79
N LEU A 108 -0.17 8.93 17.16
CA LEU A 108 -0.08 8.54 15.77
C LEU A 108 -1.06 9.39 14.96
N LEU A 109 -0.52 10.27 14.12
CA LEU A 109 -1.27 11.02 13.13
C LEU A 109 -1.18 10.28 11.79
N VAL A 110 -2.28 10.24 11.04
CA VAL A 110 -2.38 9.57 9.75
C VAL A 110 -2.97 10.49 8.70
N PHE A 111 -2.47 10.40 7.48
CA PHE A 111 -3.01 11.10 6.33
C PHE A 111 -3.11 10.12 5.17
N ALA A 112 -4.33 9.83 4.75
CA ALA A 112 -4.62 9.11 3.52
C ALA A 112 -4.90 10.16 2.45
N PRO A 113 -3.98 10.36 1.48
CA PRO A 113 -4.24 11.27 0.40
C PRO A 113 -5.48 10.84 -0.40
N PRO A 114 -6.26 11.79 -0.93
CA PRO A 114 -7.29 11.46 -1.90
C PRO A 114 -6.65 10.78 -3.13
N SER A 115 -7.26 9.68 -3.58
CA SER A 115 -6.74 8.83 -4.66
C SER A 115 -7.16 9.28 -6.06
N ASP A 116 -7.86 10.41 -6.17
CA ASP A 116 -8.36 10.98 -7.43
C ASP A 116 -7.39 11.99 -8.07
N PHE A 117 -6.18 12.15 -7.51
CA PHE A 117 -5.19 13.09 -8.01
C PHE A 117 -4.46 12.57 -9.25
N LEU A 118 -5.00 12.90 -10.43
CA LEU A 118 -4.43 12.54 -11.72
C LEU A 118 -3.74 13.73 -12.39
N PHE A 119 -2.51 13.54 -12.84
CA PHE A 119 -1.85 14.47 -13.76
C PHE A 119 -1.68 13.82 -15.12
N ARG A 120 -2.42 14.31 -16.11
CA ARG A 120 -2.41 13.80 -17.49
C ARG A 120 -2.64 12.28 -17.58
N GLY A 121 -3.49 11.75 -16.70
CA GLY A 121 -3.83 10.32 -16.63
C GLY A 121 -2.86 9.46 -15.82
N PHE A 122 -1.83 10.06 -15.21
CA PHE A 122 -0.95 9.38 -14.25
C PHE A 122 -1.42 9.69 -12.83
N GLU A 123 -1.56 8.65 -12.01
CA GLU A 123 -1.78 8.80 -10.58
C GLU A 123 -0.55 9.44 -9.94
N ILE A 124 -0.75 10.54 -9.24
CA ILE A 124 0.31 11.15 -8.45
C ILE A 124 0.29 10.50 -7.08
N ASN A 125 1.42 9.88 -6.70
CA ASN A 125 1.63 9.49 -5.31
C ASN A 125 1.87 10.74 -4.46
N LEU A 126 0.76 11.33 -3.97
CA LEU A 126 0.82 12.56 -3.17
C LEU A 126 1.59 12.33 -1.87
N ALA A 127 1.45 11.17 -1.23
CA ALA A 127 2.26 10.83 -0.05
C ALA A 127 3.76 10.83 -0.38
N GLY A 128 4.15 10.25 -1.51
CA GLY A 128 5.52 10.24 -2.00
C GLY A 128 6.08 11.64 -2.22
N GLY A 129 5.31 12.55 -2.82
CA GLY A 129 5.73 13.94 -3.05
C GLY A 129 5.70 14.83 -1.82
N LEU A 130 4.77 14.58 -0.90
CA LEU A 130 4.56 15.41 0.30
C LEU A 130 5.51 15.03 1.44
N GLU A 131 5.94 13.77 1.56
CA GLU A 131 6.85 13.31 2.64
C GLU A 131 8.13 14.18 2.73
N ASP A 132 8.89 14.31 1.64
CA ASP A 132 10.15 15.04 1.64
C ASP A 132 9.94 16.55 1.90
N ALA A 133 8.79 17.10 1.50
CA ALA A 133 8.44 18.49 1.79
C ALA A 133 8.15 18.67 3.29
N LEU A 134 7.37 17.76 3.90
CA LEU A 134 7.07 17.78 5.32
C LEU A 134 8.33 17.54 6.16
N ILE A 135 9.16 16.55 5.83
CA ILE A 135 10.41 16.30 6.56
C ILE A 135 11.32 17.54 6.51
N ARG A 136 11.47 18.20 5.35
CA ARG A 136 12.26 19.44 5.26
C ARG A 136 11.67 20.58 6.06
N HIS A 137 10.34 20.69 6.10
CA HIS A 137 9.65 21.75 6.82
C HIS A 137 9.73 21.56 8.34
N PHE A 138 9.36 20.37 8.83
CA PHE A 138 9.28 20.04 10.25
C PHE A 138 10.65 19.70 10.86
N ASN A 139 11.59 19.19 10.04
CA ASN A 139 12.88 18.66 10.46
C ASN A 139 12.77 17.72 11.70
N PRO A 140 11.97 16.64 11.63
CA PRO A 140 11.71 15.82 12.80
C PRO A 140 13.00 15.15 13.29
N PRO A 141 13.27 15.11 14.61
CA PRO A 141 14.52 14.59 15.16
C PRO A 141 14.73 13.09 14.88
N TRP A 142 13.69 12.34 14.55
CA TRP A 142 13.81 10.92 14.24
C TRP A 142 13.97 10.65 12.74
N ASN A 143 13.78 11.66 11.89
CA ASN A 143 14.13 11.62 10.47
C ASN A 143 15.59 12.02 10.28
N GLY A 144 16.51 11.06 10.50
CA GLY A 144 17.88 11.11 9.99
C GLY A 144 18.71 12.38 10.30
N GLY A 145 18.61 12.93 11.50
CA GLY A 145 19.31 14.16 11.88
C GLY A 145 20.84 14.07 11.86
N GLY A 146 21.46 14.58 10.79
CA GLY A 146 22.89 14.88 10.72
C GLY A 146 23.33 15.18 9.29
N LYS A 147 23.77 16.43 9.02
CA LYS A 147 24.35 16.95 7.76
C LYS A 147 24.72 15.86 6.73
N GLY A 148 23.76 15.53 5.88
CA GLY A 148 23.85 14.50 4.85
C GLY A 148 22.44 14.20 4.39
N VAL A 149 22.24 14.17 3.07
CA VAL A 149 20.97 13.96 2.35
C VAL A 149 19.95 13.19 3.19
N ALA A 150 18.76 13.78 3.41
CA ALA A 150 17.65 13.14 4.09
C ALA A 150 17.42 11.77 3.45
N VAL A 151 17.76 10.71 4.18
CA VAL A 151 17.68 9.34 3.69
C VAL A 151 16.20 8.95 3.66
N SER A 152 15.56 9.27 2.53
CA SER A 152 14.20 8.90 2.14
C SER A 152 14.22 7.44 1.65
N GLU A 153 14.54 6.51 2.55
CA GLU A 153 14.70 5.06 2.24
C GLU A 153 13.41 4.24 2.50
N SER A 154 12.39 4.83 3.12
CA SER A 154 11.29 4.09 3.74
C SER A 154 10.43 3.27 2.76
N ALA A 155 10.10 3.81 1.58
CA ALA A 155 9.18 3.15 0.66
C ALA A 155 9.81 2.07 -0.24
N VAL A 156 11.10 2.21 -0.58
CA VAL A 156 11.80 1.28 -1.49
C VAL A 156 12.29 0.05 -0.74
N LEU A 157 12.75 0.21 0.51
CA LEU A 157 13.15 -0.93 1.36
C LEU A 157 11.95 -1.70 1.94
N GLU A 158 10.77 -1.09 2.00
CA GLU A 158 9.55 -1.73 2.52
C GLU A 158 9.15 -2.97 1.71
N SER A 159 9.29 -2.95 0.39
CA SER A 159 9.01 -4.09 -0.49
C SER A 159 10.01 -5.25 -0.35
N GLU A 160 11.21 -5.01 0.19
CA GLU A 160 12.32 -5.98 0.19
C GLU A 160 12.62 -6.58 1.57
N GLN A 161 12.06 -6.06 2.68
CA GLN A 161 12.51 -6.39 4.05
C GLN A 161 11.49 -7.05 4.98
N LEU A 162 10.41 -7.66 4.46
CA LEU A 162 9.48 -8.49 5.25
C LEU A 162 9.46 -9.96 4.78
N ASP A 163 10.62 -10.50 4.39
CA ASP A 163 10.82 -11.95 4.30
C ASP A 163 11.14 -12.53 5.69
N GLY A 164 10.08 -12.86 6.42
CA GLY A 164 10.10 -13.59 7.67
C GLY A 164 8.67 -13.92 8.09
N PRO A 165 8.34 -15.17 8.45
CA PRO A 165 6.98 -15.66 8.43
C PRO A 165 6.16 -14.98 9.53
N ILE A 166 5.19 -14.16 9.13
CA ILE A 166 3.96 -14.07 9.91
C ILE A 166 3.22 -15.36 9.59
N SER A 167 3.49 -16.39 10.40
CA SER A 167 2.57 -17.50 10.58
C SER A 167 1.31 -16.94 11.23
N MET A 168 0.42 -16.37 10.41
CA MET A 168 -0.98 -16.69 10.55
C MET A 168 -1.09 -18.06 9.91
N THR A 169 -1.15 -19.10 10.73
CA THR A 169 -1.74 -20.36 10.31
C THR A 169 -3.19 -20.08 9.94
N ALA A 170 -3.40 -19.67 8.70
CA ALA A 170 -4.49 -20.19 7.91
C ALA A 170 -3.78 -20.93 6.79
N ASP A 171 -3.94 -22.25 6.82
CA ASP A 171 -3.55 -23.23 5.82
C ASP A 171 -3.22 -22.68 4.43
N GLY A 172 -2.15 -23.24 3.86
CA GLY A 172 -1.99 -23.23 2.42
C GLY A 172 -3.23 -23.82 1.73
N SER A 173 -3.56 -23.23 0.59
CA SER A 173 -4.51 -23.72 -0.41
C SER A 173 -5.95 -23.97 0.06
N ASP A 174 -6.78 -22.91 0.10
CA ASP A 174 -8.10 -22.85 -0.56
C ASP A 174 -8.82 -21.53 -0.17
N ALA A 175 -8.38 -20.40 -0.70
CA ALA A 175 -9.31 -19.27 -0.79
C ALA A 175 -10.32 -19.63 -1.89
N PRO A 176 -11.63 -19.79 -1.59
CA PRO A 176 -12.60 -20.25 -2.57
C PRO A 176 -12.57 -19.35 -3.79
N THR A 177 -12.29 -19.94 -4.96
CA THR A 177 -12.42 -19.22 -6.23
C THR A 177 -13.89 -18.88 -6.43
N LEU A 178 -14.23 -17.59 -6.40
CA LEU A 178 -15.61 -17.12 -6.59
C LEU A 178 -16.05 -17.27 -8.06
N GLY A 179 -15.09 -17.28 -8.97
CA GLY A 179 -15.30 -17.51 -10.40
C GLY A 179 -13.99 -17.50 -11.17
N GLU A 180 -14.02 -18.03 -12.39
CA GLU A 180 -12.84 -18.12 -13.26
C GLU A 180 -13.15 -17.60 -14.66
N PHE A 181 -12.12 -17.05 -15.31
CA PHE A 181 -12.20 -16.66 -16.71
C PHE A 181 -10.88 -16.97 -17.42
N THR A 182 -10.94 -17.17 -18.73
CA THR A 182 -9.76 -17.47 -19.54
C THR A 182 -9.51 -16.36 -20.55
N ILE A 183 -8.26 -15.96 -20.68
CA ILE A 183 -7.76 -14.97 -21.63
C ILE A 183 -6.87 -15.69 -22.63
N ARG A 184 -7.19 -15.56 -23.92
CA ARG A 184 -6.27 -15.93 -24.99
C ARG A 184 -5.40 -14.74 -25.34
N LEU A 185 -4.08 -14.88 -25.20
CA LEU A 185 -3.11 -13.79 -25.38
C LEU A 185 -2.87 -13.46 -26.86
N GLY A 186 -3.87 -12.86 -27.54
CA GLY A 186 -3.67 -12.22 -28.84
C GLY A 186 -2.79 -10.96 -28.72
N PRO A 187 -2.33 -10.35 -29.84
CA PRO A 187 -1.35 -9.26 -29.82
C PRO A 187 -1.75 -8.09 -28.90
N THR A 188 -3.03 -7.73 -28.91
CA THR A 188 -3.57 -6.65 -28.06
C THR A 188 -3.46 -6.96 -26.56
N TYR A 189 -3.65 -8.21 -26.15
CA TYR A 189 -3.51 -8.64 -24.76
C TYR A 189 -2.03 -8.81 -24.40
N TYR A 190 -1.26 -9.46 -25.27
CA TYR A 190 0.15 -9.79 -25.07
C TYR A 190 1.05 -8.56 -25.01
N ASP A 191 0.87 -7.59 -25.92
CA ASP A 191 1.75 -6.42 -26.02
C ASP A 191 1.31 -5.27 -25.11
N LYS A 192 0.01 -5.17 -24.83
CA LYS A 192 -0.58 -4.03 -24.09
C LYS A 192 -1.12 -4.40 -22.72
N GLY A 193 -1.08 -5.67 -22.31
CA GLY A 193 -1.54 -6.15 -21.00
C GLY A 193 -2.96 -5.72 -20.65
N ILE A 194 -3.82 -5.64 -21.67
CA ILE A 194 -5.25 -5.40 -21.48
C ILE A 194 -5.85 -6.68 -20.92
N VAL A 195 -6.75 -6.59 -19.94
CA VAL A 195 -7.48 -7.73 -19.42
C VAL A 195 -8.97 -7.42 -19.46
N ASN A 196 -9.75 -8.31 -20.10
CA ASN A 196 -11.21 -8.26 -20.08
C ASN A 196 -11.71 -9.55 -19.42
N VAL A 197 -12.50 -9.41 -18.37
CA VAL A 197 -12.91 -10.52 -17.48
C VAL A 197 -14.08 -11.32 -18.08
N GLY A 198 -14.77 -10.78 -19.08
CA GLY A 198 -15.97 -11.39 -19.64
C GLY A 198 -17.20 -11.17 -18.75
N LYS A 199 -18.40 -11.17 -19.35
CA LYS A 199 -19.63 -10.78 -18.66
C LYS A 199 -20.02 -11.74 -17.54
N GLU A 200 -19.73 -13.02 -17.70
CA GLU A 200 -20.18 -14.10 -16.80
C GLU A 200 -19.55 -14.05 -15.41
N VAL A 201 -18.39 -13.42 -15.24
CA VAL A 201 -17.75 -13.26 -13.92
C VAL A 201 -17.61 -11.80 -13.49
N SER A 202 -17.93 -10.86 -14.38
CA SER A 202 -17.84 -9.41 -14.08
C SER A 202 -18.72 -8.95 -12.92
N TYR A 203 -19.82 -9.67 -12.62
CA TYR A 203 -20.70 -9.34 -11.49
C TYR A 203 -20.08 -9.65 -10.12
N LEU A 204 -19.06 -10.50 -10.09
CA LEU A 204 -18.32 -10.86 -8.87
C LEU A 204 -17.35 -9.76 -8.43
N LEU A 205 -17.03 -8.83 -9.32
CA LEU A 205 -16.05 -7.78 -9.09
C LEU A 205 -16.72 -6.47 -8.64
N GLY A 206 -15.95 -5.60 -7.99
CA GLY A 206 -16.38 -4.31 -7.46
C GLY A 206 -16.93 -3.32 -8.50
N PRO A 207 -17.43 -2.16 -8.06
CA PRO A 207 -18.00 -1.14 -8.94
C PRO A 207 -16.97 -0.58 -9.93
N SER A 208 -17.44 0.10 -10.98
CA SER A 208 -16.55 0.88 -11.85
C SER A 208 -15.77 1.88 -11.01
N ASP A 209 -14.53 2.12 -11.40
CA ASP A 209 -13.55 2.94 -10.70
C ASP A 209 -13.05 2.38 -9.35
N GLY A 210 -13.55 1.21 -8.92
CA GLY A 210 -13.02 0.48 -7.77
C GLY A 210 -11.62 -0.07 -8.04
N LEU A 211 -10.79 -0.13 -6.98
CA LEU A 211 -9.45 -0.71 -7.03
C LEU A 211 -9.52 -2.23 -7.07
N LEU A 212 -8.66 -2.84 -7.87
CA LEU A 212 -8.53 -4.28 -8.04
C LEU A 212 -7.06 -4.68 -7.96
N THR A 213 -6.72 -5.50 -6.97
CA THR A 213 -5.41 -6.12 -6.85
C THR A 213 -5.32 -7.31 -7.81
N VAL A 214 -4.28 -7.33 -8.64
CA VAL A 214 -3.93 -8.47 -9.48
C VAL A 214 -2.70 -9.16 -8.90
N THR A 215 -2.85 -10.41 -8.48
CA THR A 215 -1.75 -11.28 -8.05
C THR A 215 -1.36 -12.22 -9.19
N PHE A 216 -0.15 -12.79 -9.12
CA PHE A 216 0.38 -13.68 -10.14
C PHE A 216 0.81 -15.00 -9.50
N SER A 217 0.47 -16.12 -10.15
CA SER A 217 0.72 -17.46 -9.60
C SER A 217 2.19 -17.83 -9.47
N ASP A 218 3.09 -17.12 -10.16
CA ASP A 218 4.54 -17.36 -10.15
C ASP A 218 5.27 -16.57 -9.05
N GLY A 219 4.54 -15.87 -8.18
CA GLY A 219 5.12 -15.05 -7.11
C GLY A 219 5.64 -13.68 -7.58
N THR A 220 5.41 -13.29 -8.84
CA THR A 220 5.66 -11.91 -9.30
C THR A 220 4.91 -10.93 -8.39
N PRO A 221 5.53 -9.79 -8.00
CA PRO A 221 4.86 -8.79 -7.18
C PRO A 221 3.51 -8.37 -7.76
N SER A 222 2.49 -8.30 -6.89
CA SER A 222 1.14 -7.92 -7.29
C SER A 222 1.09 -6.49 -7.80
N VAL A 223 0.12 -6.22 -8.68
CA VAL A 223 -0.11 -4.90 -9.26
C VAL A 223 -1.50 -4.41 -8.92
N SER A 224 -1.63 -3.11 -8.71
CA SER A 224 -2.93 -2.48 -8.50
C SER A 224 -3.51 -2.02 -9.82
N THR A 225 -4.75 -2.36 -10.11
CA THR A 225 -5.51 -1.94 -11.29
C THR A 225 -6.82 -1.31 -10.85
N ARG A 226 -7.54 -0.72 -11.79
CA ARG A 226 -8.89 -0.19 -11.59
C ARG A 226 -9.89 -0.96 -12.45
N ILE A 227 -11.08 -1.16 -11.90
CA ILE A 227 -12.21 -1.78 -12.58
C ILE A 227 -12.83 -0.75 -13.52
N ASP A 228 -12.84 -1.01 -14.82
CA ASP A 228 -13.59 -0.21 -15.79
C ASP A 228 -14.72 -1.02 -16.41
N ARG A 229 -15.96 -0.69 -16.04
CA ARG A 229 -17.17 -1.32 -16.61
C ARG A 229 -17.69 -0.57 -17.85
N ARG A 230 -17.10 0.59 -18.19
CA ARG A 230 -17.51 1.41 -19.34
C ARG A 230 -16.73 1.04 -20.60
N ALA A 231 -15.59 0.38 -20.45
CA ALA A 231 -14.68 0.04 -21.54
C ALA A 231 -15.25 -0.95 -22.56
N ASN A 232 -16.24 -1.76 -22.17
CA ASN A 232 -16.90 -2.74 -23.02
C ASN A 232 -18.40 -2.46 -23.08
N ALA A 233 -18.99 -2.44 -24.28
CA ALA A 233 -20.41 -2.12 -24.48
C ALA A 233 -21.38 -3.08 -23.76
N ASN A 234 -20.92 -4.29 -23.43
CA ASN A 234 -21.68 -5.30 -22.70
C ASN A 234 -21.57 -5.19 -21.16
N GLY A 235 -20.89 -4.15 -20.66
CA GLY A 235 -20.68 -3.90 -19.23
C GLY A 235 -19.63 -4.79 -18.56
N SER A 236 -18.91 -5.61 -19.33
CA SER A 236 -17.85 -6.47 -18.77
C SER A 236 -16.67 -5.65 -18.27
N VAL A 237 -16.09 -6.10 -17.16
CA VAL A 237 -14.96 -5.46 -16.49
C VAL A 237 -13.72 -5.54 -17.38
N ARG A 238 -13.07 -4.38 -17.54
CA ARG A 238 -11.68 -4.27 -18.01
C ARG A 238 -10.80 -3.81 -16.86
N PHE A 239 -9.59 -4.37 -16.77
CA PHE A 239 -8.56 -3.84 -15.86
C PHE A 239 -7.82 -2.69 -16.54
N VAL A 240 -7.66 -1.57 -15.84
CA VAL A 240 -6.95 -0.39 -16.34
C VAL A 240 -5.95 0.12 -15.31
N GLY A 241 -4.82 0.68 -15.76
CA GLY A 241 -3.85 1.39 -14.91
C GLY A 241 -2.49 0.70 -14.79
N SER A 242 -2.43 -0.63 -14.78
CA SER A 242 -1.17 -1.41 -14.68
C SER A 242 -0.91 -2.33 -15.87
N ASN A 243 -1.45 -1.95 -17.02
CA ASN A 243 -1.35 -2.64 -18.30
C ASN A 243 0.08 -3.04 -18.68
N ARG A 244 1.07 -2.17 -18.44
CA ARG A 244 2.45 -2.49 -18.81
C ARG A 244 3.03 -3.64 -17.98
N ALA A 245 2.85 -3.60 -16.66
CA ALA A 245 3.34 -4.65 -15.77
C ALA A 245 2.65 -6.00 -16.05
N ILE A 246 1.35 -5.97 -16.37
CA ILE A 246 0.61 -7.17 -16.80
C ILE A 246 1.14 -7.70 -18.15
N ALA A 247 1.46 -6.82 -19.10
CA ALA A 247 2.06 -7.22 -20.38
C ALA A 247 3.44 -7.86 -20.17
N ASP A 248 4.30 -7.23 -19.35
CA ASP A 248 5.63 -7.74 -19.02
C ASP A 248 5.53 -9.10 -18.31
N TRP A 249 4.49 -9.32 -17.49
CA TRP A 249 4.21 -10.64 -16.92
C TRP A 249 3.74 -11.65 -17.99
N PHE A 250 2.77 -11.31 -18.84
CA PHE A 250 2.31 -12.20 -19.92
C PHE A 250 3.45 -12.65 -20.85
N GLN A 251 4.40 -11.75 -21.15
CA GLN A 251 5.52 -12.02 -22.03
C GLN A 251 6.56 -12.97 -21.41
N ARG A 252 6.70 -12.93 -20.08
CA ARG A 252 7.57 -13.83 -19.31
C ARG A 252 6.90 -15.17 -19.04
N ALA A 253 5.65 -15.16 -18.56
CA ALA A 253 4.93 -16.33 -18.08
C ALA A 253 4.29 -17.15 -19.22
N SER A 254 4.11 -16.58 -20.42
CA SER A 254 3.46 -17.26 -21.54
C SER A 254 4.00 -16.77 -22.90
N HIS A 255 3.31 -17.14 -23.99
CA HIS A 255 3.65 -16.77 -25.36
C HIS A 255 2.42 -16.22 -26.11
N LEU A 256 2.66 -15.59 -27.26
CA LEU A 256 1.58 -15.09 -28.11
C LEU A 256 0.66 -16.24 -28.55
N GLY A 257 -0.63 -16.14 -28.24
CA GLY A 257 -1.62 -17.19 -28.47
C GLY A 257 -1.82 -18.17 -27.30
N GLY A 258 -0.98 -18.08 -26.26
CA GLY A 258 -1.10 -18.84 -25.02
C GLY A 258 -2.35 -18.47 -24.21
N LEU A 259 -2.67 -19.30 -23.21
CA LEU A 259 -3.81 -19.15 -22.33
C LEU A 259 -3.37 -18.72 -20.94
N VAL A 260 -4.06 -17.72 -20.39
CA VAL A 260 -3.97 -17.30 -19.00
C VAL A 260 -5.34 -17.43 -18.36
N THR A 261 -5.41 -18.02 -17.19
CA THR A 261 -6.62 -18.11 -16.38
C THR A 261 -6.60 -17.04 -15.29
N GLY A 262 -7.71 -16.36 -15.10
CA GLY A 262 -7.95 -15.44 -14.00
C GLY A 262 -8.88 -16.08 -12.97
N HIS A 263 -8.42 -16.18 -11.72
CA HIS A 263 -9.19 -16.68 -10.59
C HIS A 263 -9.66 -15.50 -9.74
N VAL A 264 -10.97 -15.29 -9.64
CA VAL A 264 -11.55 -14.25 -8.79
C VAL A 264 -11.51 -14.73 -7.34
N ARG A 265 -10.69 -14.07 -6.51
CA ARG A 265 -10.51 -14.42 -5.09
C ARG A 265 -11.42 -13.57 -4.19
N SER A 266 -11.69 -12.34 -4.57
CA SER A 266 -12.66 -11.47 -3.90
C SER A 266 -13.24 -10.44 -4.88
N THR A 267 -14.13 -9.55 -4.39
CA THR A 267 -14.66 -8.45 -5.20
C THR A 267 -13.60 -7.51 -5.74
N ASN A 268 -12.45 -7.43 -5.06
CA ASN A 268 -11.35 -6.51 -5.40
C ASN A 268 -10.01 -7.25 -5.62
N GLU A 269 -10.03 -8.56 -5.86
CA GLU A 269 -8.81 -9.36 -6.04
C GLU A 269 -8.97 -10.46 -7.09
N VAL A 270 -8.02 -10.50 -8.03
CA VAL A 270 -7.93 -11.53 -9.07
C VAL A 270 -6.49 -12.05 -9.14
N GLU A 271 -6.34 -13.36 -9.18
CA GLU A 271 -5.06 -14.01 -9.45
C GLU A 271 -4.97 -14.43 -10.92
N LEU A 272 -3.86 -14.12 -11.58
CA LEU A 272 -3.58 -14.59 -12.94
C LEU A 272 -2.59 -15.76 -12.91
N SER A 273 -2.94 -16.83 -13.62
CA SER A 273 -2.14 -18.05 -13.77
C SER A 273 -1.94 -18.37 -15.26
N ALA A 274 -0.71 -18.68 -15.65
CA ALA A 274 -0.42 -19.10 -17.02
C ALA A 274 -0.56 -20.63 -17.14
N VAL A 275 -1.20 -21.10 -18.20
CA VAL A 275 -1.31 -22.54 -18.50
C VAL A 275 -0.17 -22.92 -19.46
N GLY A 276 0.82 -23.65 -18.95
CA GLY A 276 2.00 -24.11 -19.69
C GLY A 276 3.17 -23.12 -19.60
N THR A 277 4.17 -23.47 -18.78
CA THR A 277 5.44 -22.75 -18.65
C THR A 277 6.31 -22.97 -19.89
N LYS A 278 7.09 -21.96 -20.28
CA LYS A 278 8.14 -22.07 -21.33
C LYS A 278 9.33 -22.98 -20.93
N GLU A 279 9.26 -23.66 -19.79
CA GLU A 279 10.34 -24.54 -19.31
C GLU A 279 10.34 -25.94 -19.95
N ASP A 280 9.34 -26.28 -20.76
CA ASP A 280 9.25 -27.60 -21.42
C ASP A 280 9.76 -27.64 -22.88
N GLU A 281 10.37 -26.57 -23.41
CA GLU A 281 10.92 -26.53 -24.78
C GLU A 281 12.45 -26.25 -24.82
N GLN A 282 13.24 -27.06 -24.10
CA GLN A 282 14.69 -27.22 -24.38
C GLN A 282 15.05 -28.67 -24.69
#